data_AF-A0A968MVK7-F1
#
_entry.id   AF-A0A968MVK7-F1
#
_cell.length_a   1.000
_cell.length_b   1.000
_cell.length_c   1.000
_cell.angle_alpha   90.00
_cell.angle_beta   90.00
_cell.angle_gamma   90.00
#
_symmetry.space_group_name_H-M   'P 1'
#
loop_
_entity.id
_entity.type
_entity.pdbx_description
1 polymer ?
#
loop_
_entity_poly.entity_id
_entity_poly.type
_entity_poly.pdbx_seq_one_letter_code
_entity_poly.pdbx_strand_id
1 'polypeptide(L)'
;MACFLFISYTRAKKPVDTELGKIQCLKFVPIVEPGRIFKENDDMTFWLSDDQNKLPVSVKFEMIVGSFKCDLIEYQNIKYELKSKVQK
;
A
#
# COMPACT_ATOMS: atom_id res chain seq x y z
N MET A 1 -3.64 -24.55 8.03
CA MET A 1 -2.77 -24.19 6.90
C MET A 1 -2.45 -22.71 7.07
N ALA A 2 -1.35 -22.39 7.75
CA ALA A 2 -0.99 -21.01 8.05
C ALA A 2 -0.32 -20.42 6.80
N CYS A 3 -0.96 -19.43 6.17
CA CYS A 3 -0.35 -18.63 5.12
C CYS A 3 0.86 -17.93 5.74
N PHE A 4 2.07 -18.39 5.40
CA PHE A 4 3.32 -17.75 5.81
C PHE A 4 3.41 -16.42 5.06
N LEU A 5 2.88 -15.35 5.66
CA LEU A 5 3.03 -13.99 5.20
C LEU A 5 4.49 -13.54 5.37
N PHE A 6 5.36 -13.96 4.46
CA PHE A 6 6.65 -13.30 4.25
C PHE A 6 6.36 -11.95 3.58
N ILE A 7 6.22 -10.91 4.40
CA ILE A 7 6.04 -9.55 3.91
C ILE A 7 7.42 -9.03 3.50
N SER A 8 7.67 -8.95 2.19
CA SER A 8 8.82 -8.21 1.68
C SER A 8 8.61 -6.72 1.96
N TYR A 9 9.28 -6.22 3.00
CA TYR A 9 9.33 -4.81 3.33
C TYR A 9 10.50 -4.16 2.61
N THR A 10 10.20 -3.32 1.61
CA THR A 10 11.21 -2.43 1.05
C THR A 10 11.25 -1.14 1.84
N ARG A 11 12.41 -0.81 2.44
CA ARG A 11 12.67 0.49 3.11
C ARG A 11 12.68 1.69 2.15
N ALA A 12 12.47 1.47 0.86
CA ALA A 12 12.43 2.52 -0.14
C ALA A 12 11.21 3.42 0.09
N LYS A 13 11.47 4.71 0.29
CA LYS A 13 10.44 5.75 0.39
C LYS A 13 10.13 6.24 -1.01
N LYS A 14 8.87 6.20 -1.40
CA LYS A 14 8.41 6.71 -2.70
C LYS A 14 7.25 7.68 -2.49
N PRO A 15 7.29 8.89 -3.09
CA PRO A 15 6.14 9.77 -3.11
C PRO A 15 5.05 9.16 -4.00
N VAL A 16 3.86 9.00 -3.44
CA VAL A 16 2.65 8.59 -4.17
C VAL A 16 1.79 9.83 -4.35
N ASP A 17 1.32 10.04 -5.57
CA ASP A 17 0.40 11.12 -5.89
C ASP A 17 -1.03 10.66 -5.62
N THR A 18 -1.77 11.46 -4.86
CA THR A 18 -3.17 11.19 -4.48
C THR A 18 -3.97 12.48 -4.59
N GLU A 19 -5.29 12.38 -4.55
CA GLU A 19 -6.16 13.56 -4.55
C GLU A 19 -5.90 14.47 -3.33
N LEU A 20 -5.39 13.90 -2.24
CA LEU A 20 -4.98 14.61 -1.04
C LEU A 20 -3.61 15.32 -1.18
N GLY A 21 -2.92 15.16 -2.31
CA GLY A 21 -1.56 15.64 -2.59
C GLY A 21 -0.52 14.52 -2.63
N LYS A 22 0.76 14.90 -2.69
CA LYS A 22 1.87 13.93 -2.65
C LYS A 22 2.12 13.46 -1.23
N ILE A 23 2.12 12.16 -1.02
CA ILE A 23 2.39 11.55 0.29
C ILE A 23 3.60 10.64 0.20
N GLN A 24 4.59 10.82 1.08
CA GLN A 24 5.71 9.90 1.21
C GLN A 24 5.22 8.57 1.77
N CYS A 25 5.45 7.50 1.01
CA CYS A 25 4.97 6.18 1.33
C CYS A 25 6.11 5.16 1.36
N LEU A 26 5.89 4.11 2.14
CA LEU A 26 6.66 2.88 2.19
C LEU A 26 5.93 1.82 1.35
N LYS A 27 6.66 1.16 0.45
CA LYS A 27 6.10 0.07 -0.38
C LYS A 27 6.25 -1.27 0.34
N PHE A 28 5.15 -1.99 0.46
CA PHE A 28 5.06 -3.34 0.98
C PHE A 28 4.53 -4.26 -0.10
N VAL A 29 5.22 -5.37 -0.32
CA VAL A 29 4.82 -6.41 -1.28
C VAL A 29 4.77 -7.71 -0.49
N PRO A 30 3.59 -8.14 -0.01
CA PRO A 30 3.50 -9.44 0.61
C PRO A 30 3.65 -10.53 -0.45
N ILE A 31 4.35 -11.60 -0.09
CA ILE A 31 4.38 -12.82 -0.88
C ILE A 31 3.05 -13.54 -0.67
N VAL A 32 2.33 -13.79 -1.76
CA VAL A 32 1.05 -14.51 -1.80
C VAL A 32 1.21 -15.82 -2.55
N GLU A 33 0.42 -16.84 -2.21
CA GLU A 33 0.44 -18.10 -2.94
C GLU A 33 -0.37 -17.99 -4.25
N PRO A 34 0.23 -18.29 -5.42
CA PRO A 34 -0.49 -18.35 -6.68
C PRO A 34 -1.60 -19.38 -6.60
N GLY A 35 -2.75 -19.08 -7.18
CA GLY A 35 -3.93 -19.93 -7.00
C GLY A 35 -5.08 -19.53 -7.91
N ARG A 36 -6.30 -19.53 -7.36
CA ARG A 36 -7.49 -19.13 -8.13
C ARG A 36 -7.68 -17.61 -8.24
N ILE A 37 -6.96 -16.84 -7.43
CA ILE A 37 -7.13 -15.39 -7.31
C ILE A 37 -5.89 -14.65 -7.83
N PHE A 38 -4.68 -15.07 -7.45
CA PHE A 38 -3.42 -14.42 -7.83
C PHE A 38 -2.68 -15.23 -8.90
N LYS A 39 -2.08 -14.53 -9.87
CA LYS A 39 -1.25 -15.10 -10.95
C LYS A 39 0.17 -15.36 -10.47
N GLU A 40 0.74 -14.38 -9.78
CA GLU A 40 2.12 -14.35 -9.32
C GLU A 40 2.21 -14.14 -7.81
N ASN A 41 3.40 -14.36 -7.26
CA ASN A 41 3.61 -14.31 -5.81
C ASN A 41 3.66 -12.87 -5.26
N ASP A 42 3.80 -11.85 -6.11
CA ASP A 42 3.99 -10.44 -5.75
C ASP A 42 2.88 -9.53 -6.29
N ASP A 43 1.73 -10.12 -6.60
CA ASP A 43 0.55 -9.48 -7.19
C ASP A 43 -0.15 -8.46 -6.25
N MET A 44 0.30 -8.33 -5.01
CA MET A 44 -0.20 -7.34 -4.06
C MET A 44 0.83 -6.27 -3.78
N THR A 45 0.42 -5.01 -3.80
CA THR A 45 1.25 -3.89 -3.37
C THR A 45 0.47 -2.94 -2.49
N PHE A 46 1.01 -2.68 -1.30
CA PHE A 46 0.51 -1.68 -0.37
C PHE A 46 1.50 -0.51 -0.30
N TRP A 47 0.98 0.70 -0.39
CA TRP A 47 1.71 1.92 -0.07
C TRP A 47 1.16 2.48 1.23
N LEU A 48 1.95 2.41 2.29
CA LEU A 48 1.58 2.97 3.60
C LEU A 48 2.31 4.30 3.80
N SER A 49 1.68 5.28 4.45
CA SER A 49 2.32 6.54 4.78
C SER A 49 3.58 6.33 5.63
N ASP A 50 4.63 7.10 5.36
CA ASP A 50 5.85 7.13 6.18
C ASP A 50 5.68 8.04 7.40
N ASP A 51 4.69 7.74 8.24
CA ASP A 51 4.41 8.46 9.48
C ASP A 51 4.11 7.47 10.62
N GLN A 52 3.63 7.96 11.78
CA GLN A 52 3.27 7.10 12.91
C GLN A 52 1.91 6.40 12.71
N ASN A 53 1.05 6.91 11.83
CA ASN A 53 -0.26 6.31 11.57
C ASN A 53 -0.16 5.10 10.62
N LYS A 54 0.83 5.08 9.72
CA LYS A 54 1.00 4.04 8.68
C LYS A 54 -0.28 3.79 7.87
N LEU A 55 -0.97 4.87 7.52
CA LEU A 55 -2.21 4.83 6.75
C LEU A 55 -1.99 4.21 5.37
N PRO A 56 -2.88 3.31 4.92
CA PRO A 56 -2.89 2.86 3.54
C PRO A 56 -3.23 4.01 2.60
N VAL A 57 -2.25 4.47 1.83
CA VAL A 57 -2.38 5.57 0.86
C VAL A 57 -2.86 5.05 -0.49
N SER A 58 -2.33 3.90 -0.90
CA SER A 58 -2.77 3.22 -2.10
C SER A 58 -2.60 1.72 -1.91
N VAL A 59 -3.51 0.94 -2.48
CA VAL A 59 -3.39 -0.51 -2.53
C VAL A 59 -3.72 -0.97 -3.94
N LYS A 60 -2.84 -1.82 -4.48
CA LYS A 60 -3.00 -2.40 -5.80
C LYS A 60 -2.94 -3.91 -5.69
N PHE A 61 -3.87 -4.56 -6.37
CA PHE A 61 -3.94 -6.00 -6.49
C PHE A 61 -4.10 -6.37 -7.95
N GLU A 62 -3.17 -7.17 -8.43
CA GLU A 62 -3.26 -7.86 -9.71
C GLU A 62 -3.90 -9.22 -9.45
N MET A 63 -4.92 -9.58 -10.22
CA MET A 63 -5.59 -10.86 -10.07
C MET A 63 -5.58 -11.61 -11.40
N ILE A 64 -5.95 -12.88 -11.36
CA ILE A 64 -6.17 -13.67 -12.57
C ILE A 64 -7.18 -12.98 -13.49
N VAL A 65 -8.25 -12.45 -12.89
CA VAL A 65 -9.32 -11.75 -13.59
C VAL A 65 -9.32 -10.27 -13.18
N GLY A 66 -8.64 -9.47 -13.99
CA GLY A 66 -8.57 -8.02 -13.83
C GLY A 66 -7.58 -7.56 -12.76
N SER A 67 -7.67 -6.28 -12.43
CA SER A 67 -6.88 -5.65 -11.39
C SER A 67 -7.76 -4.66 -10.65
N PHE A 68 -7.47 -4.45 -9.37
CA PHE A 68 -8.13 -3.41 -8.60
C PHE A 68 -7.08 -2.52 -7.92
N LYS A 69 -7.37 -1.22 -7.94
CA LYS A 69 -6.58 -0.18 -7.31
C LYS A 69 -7.50 0.66 -6.44
N CYS A 70 -7.10 0.85 -5.19
CA CYS A 70 -7.78 1.69 -4.23
C CYS A 70 -6.82 2.79 -3.79
N ASP A 71 -7.22 4.04 -3.95
CA ASP A 71 -6.45 5.20 -3.52
C ASP A 71 -7.16 5.90 -2.35
N LEU A 72 -6.39 6.51 -1.45
CA LEU A 72 -6.91 7.26 -0.31
C LEU A 72 -7.47 8.61 -0.78
N ILE A 73 -8.78 8.80 -0.58
CA ILE A 73 -9.51 10.01 -0.99
C ILE A 73 -9.73 10.95 0.21
N GLU A 74 -9.99 10.41 1.39
CA GLU A 74 -10.21 11.16 2.62
C GLU A 74 -9.79 10.34 3.84
N TYR A 75 -9.38 11.02 4.92
CA TYR A 75 -9.11 10.42 6.22
C TYR A 75 -9.65 11.33 7.34
N GLN A 76 -10.13 10.74 8.42
CA GLN A 76 -10.66 11.46 9.59
C GLN A 76 -10.30 10.73 10.89
N ASN A 77 -10.32 11.45 12.02
CA ASN A 77 -10.07 10.90 13.35
C ASN A 77 -8.72 10.16 13.50
N ILE A 78 -7.66 10.67 12.88
CA ILE A 78 -6.32 10.08 13.00
C ILE A 78 -5.64 10.49 14.31
N LYS A 79 -4.87 9.57 14.89
CA LYS A 79 -4.25 9.76 16.21
C LYS A 79 -3.08 10.75 16.17
N TYR A 80 -2.32 10.77 15.08
CA TYR A 80 -1.18 11.66 14.87
C TYR A 80 -1.36 12.49 13.60
N GLU A 81 -0.76 13.66 13.54
CA GLU A 81 -0.78 14.49 12.32
C GLU A 81 -0.09 13.80 11.14
N LEU A 82 -0.64 13.96 9.93
CA LEU A 82 -0.12 13.35 8.69
C LEU A 82 1.15 14.08 8.20
N LYS A 83 2.29 13.80 8.85
CA LYS A 83 3.58 14.44 8.54
C LYS A 83 4.19 14.02 7.19
N SER A 84 3.71 12.92 6.61
CA SER A 84 4.22 12.39 5.35
C SER A 84 3.70 13.12 4.11
N LYS A 85 2.78 14.08 4.26
CA LYS A 85 2.28 14.90 3.14
C LYS A 85 3.36 15.88 2.69
N VAL A 86 3.86 15.70 1.47
CA VAL A 86 4.78 16.63 0.80
C VAL A 86 3.91 17.69 0.14
N GLN A 87 3.77 18.82 0.82
CA GLN A 87 3.14 20.00 0.22
C GLN A 87 3.98 20.47 -0.98
N LYS A 88 3.29 20.81 -2.06
CA LYS A 88 3.88 21.44 -3.23
C LYS A 88 4.16 22.91 -2.93
#